data_AF-A0A0F5FVB8-F1
#
_entry.id   AF-A0A0F5FVB8-F1
#
_cell.length_a   1.000
_cell.length_b   1.000
_cell.length_c   1.000
_cell.angle_alpha   90.00
_cell.angle_beta   90.00
_cell.angle_gamma   90.00
#
_symmetry.space_group_name_H-M   'P 1'
#
loop_
_entity.id
_entity.type
_entity.pdbx_description
1 polymer ?
#
loop_
_entity_poly.entity_id
_entity_poly.type
_entity_poly.pdbx_seq_one_letter_code
_entity_poly.pdbx_strand_id
1 'polypeptide(L)'
;MSLRNPFIAGFTAVALLLSPMSAFAQETQTPAETPAEAPAEAPPAAGEAAAGAQAGLPSQNWLKVCDPLPDGQRACIMRQVVLANGQFLGSFLLRDDPGQESRLLAVAAVPLGVLLPFGLTWQIDGAKPIRVPYMLCDPTSCATQLVINEAYVNSLKRGNTLKLTAKNRQNQDLTVEISLSGFTATYDGEAALTFDEFRQETTGESALEQVLQDRAEELRRQLNGQEGQGGEAPAEGAPAEGAAPAPEAPAPEAPTQ
;
A
#
# COMPACT_ATOMS: atom_id res chain seq x y z
N MET A 1 28.73 -70.22 7.55
CA MET A 1 27.92 -69.95 6.34
C MET A 1 28.63 -68.81 5.60
N SER A 2 29.70 -68.99 4.82
CA SER A 2 29.92 -69.69 3.54
C SER A 2 29.02 -69.22 2.38
N LEU A 3 29.63 -68.48 1.44
CA LEU A 3 29.44 -68.40 -0.03
C LEU A 3 30.23 -67.14 -0.51
N ARG A 4 31.53 -67.21 -0.83
CA ARG A 4 32.22 -67.53 -2.12
C ARG A 4 31.84 -66.63 -3.33
N ASN A 5 32.76 -65.69 -3.64
CA ASN A 5 33.30 -65.08 -4.89
C ASN A 5 33.01 -65.78 -6.25
N PRO A 6 33.45 -65.28 -7.46
CA PRO A 6 34.08 -63.99 -7.91
C PRO A 6 33.58 -63.50 -9.32
N PHE A 7 34.21 -62.46 -9.92
CA PHE A 7 34.60 -62.26 -11.36
C PHE A 7 34.82 -60.74 -11.58
N ILE A 8 36.06 -60.20 -11.60
CA ILE A 8 37.12 -60.16 -12.63
C ILE A 8 36.91 -59.07 -13.73
N ALA A 9 37.99 -58.30 -13.93
CA ALA A 9 38.40 -57.45 -15.05
C ALA A 9 37.66 -56.09 -15.19
N GLY A 10 38.30 -54.93 -15.30
CA GLY A 10 39.66 -54.61 -15.78
C GLY A 10 39.57 -53.68 -17.00
N PHE A 11 40.61 -52.86 -17.22
CA PHE A 11 40.80 -51.80 -18.25
C PHE A 11 40.46 -50.36 -17.78
N THR A 12 41.42 -49.64 -17.19
CA THR A 12 42.54 -48.84 -17.78
C THR A 12 42.11 -47.50 -18.39
N ALA A 13 42.81 -46.48 -17.89
CA ALA A 13 42.70 -45.06 -18.18
C ALA A 13 43.14 -44.67 -19.61
N VAL A 14 42.53 -43.63 -20.18
CA VAL A 14 43.13 -42.78 -21.23
C VAL A 14 42.68 -41.32 -21.08
N ALA A 15 43.67 -40.48 -20.75
CA ALA A 15 44.00 -39.12 -21.19
C ALA A 15 42.95 -38.01 -21.40
N LEU A 16 43.21 -36.91 -20.68
CA LEU A 16 42.99 -35.49 -21.02
C LEU A 16 43.19 -35.14 -22.50
N LEU A 17 42.26 -34.36 -23.06
CA LEU A 17 42.58 -33.27 -23.98
C LEU A 17 41.68 -32.05 -23.72
N LEU A 18 42.34 -30.98 -23.23
CA LEU A 18 41.90 -29.59 -23.27
C LEU A 18 41.96 -29.08 -24.71
N SER A 19 40.93 -28.35 -25.17
CA SER A 19 41.06 -27.38 -26.28
C SER A 19 39.92 -26.36 -26.24
N PRO A 20 40.20 -25.08 -25.91
CA PRO A 20 39.37 -23.95 -26.28
C PRO A 20 39.73 -23.49 -27.70
N MET A 21 38.76 -23.42 -28.61
CA MET A 21 38.95 -22.75 -29.89
C MET A 21 38.74 -21.24 -29.73
N SER A 22 39.78 -20.52 -30.10
CA SER A 22 39.91 -19.07 -30.14
C SER A 22 38.94 -18.42 -31.14
N ALA A 23 38.39 -17.30 -30.68
CA ALA A 23 38.18 -16.03 -31.38
C ALA A 23 38.34 -15.99 -32.91
N PHE A 24 37.23 -15.71 -33.61
CA PHE A 24 37.23 -14.89 -34.82
C PHE A 24 36.73 -13.49 -34.46
N ALA A 25 37.66 -12.54 -34.40
CA ALA A 25 37.37 -11.12 -34.46
C ALA A 25 37.75 -10.64 -35.85
N GLN A 26 36.76 -10.36 -36.71
CA GLN A 26 36.92 -9.59 -37.93
C GLN A 26 35.70 -8.68 -38.06
N GLU A 27 35.87 -7.39 -37.82
CA GLU A 27 35.29 -6.36 -38.67
C GLU A 27 36.08 -5.05 -38.53
N THR A 28 37.02 -4.91 -39.45
CA THR A 28 37.24 -3.74 -40.32
C THR A 28 36.81 -2.38 -39.81
N GLN A 29 37.82 -1.56 -39.54
CA GLN A 29 37.73 -0.11 -39.49
C GLN A 29 37.37 0.44 -40.88
N THR A 30 36.37 1.30 -40.96
CA THR A 30 36.26 2.31 -42.03
C THR A 30 35.82 3.62 -41.37
N PRO A 31 36.57 4.73 -41.53
CA PRO A 31 36.21 6.02 -40.96
C PRO A 31 35.06 6.63 -41.78
N ALA A 32 33.95 6.94 -41.12
CA ALA A 32 32.86 7.70 -41.69
C ALA A 32 32.90 9.16 -41.20
N GLU A 33 32.60 10.03 -42.14
CA GLU A 33 32.63 11.49 -42.13
C GLU A 33 31.95 12.18 -40.94
N THR A 34 32.54 13.31 -40.56
CA THR A 34 31.87 14.41 -39.87
C THR A 34 30.98 15.16 -40.85
N PRO A 35 29.72 15.41 -40.50
CA PRO A 35 29.17 16.74 -40.75
C PRO A 35 28.49 17.38 -39.52
N ALA A 36 28.94 18.61 -39.25
CA ALA A 36 28.15 19.81 -38.93
C ALA A 36 27.00 19.72 -37.92
N GLU A 37 27.26 20.36 -36.78
CA GLU A 37 26.31 20.94 -35.84
C GLU A 37 25.45 22.04 -36.50
N ALA A 38 24.13 21.93 -36.37
CA ALA A 38 23.19 23.04 -36.50
C ALA A 38 22.03 22.82 -35.50
N PRO A 39 21.60 23.88 -34.77
CA PRO A 39 20.65 23.76 -33.67
C PRO A 39 19.21 23.71 -34.20
N ALA A 40 18.39 22.81 -33.64
CA ALA A 40 16.95 22.78 -33.89
C ALA A 40 16.19 22.91 -32.57
N GLU A 41 15.30 23.90 -32.55
CA GLU A 41 14.46 24.35 -31.45
C GLU A 41 13.63 23.24 -30.78
N ALA A 42 13.50 23.34 -29.46
CA ALA A 42 12.56 22.58 -28.66
C ALA A 42 11.13 23.14 -28.82
N PRO A 43 10.11 22.32 -29.08
CA PRO A 43 8.72 22.74 -28.91
C PRO A 43 8.34 22.82 -27.43
N PRO A 44 7.44 23.73 -27.04
CA PRO A 44 7.10 23.98 -25.64
C PRO A 44 6.30 22.80 -25.07
N ALA A 45 6.64 22.45 -23.83
CA ALA A 45 5.86 21.56 -22.99
C ALA A 45 4.49 22.20 -22.72
N ALA A 46 3.42 21.58 -23.24
CA ALA A 46 2.06 21.83 -22.79
C ALA A 46 1.82 20.95 -21.55
N GLY A 47 1.69 21.62 -20.41
CA GLY A 47 1.34 21.02 -19.13
C GLY A 47 -0.13 20.58 -19.05
N GLU A 48 -0.29 19.59 -18.17
CA GLU A 48 -1.43 19.34 -17.27
C GLU A 48 -2.80 18.99 -17.86
N ALA A 49 -3.19 17.73 -17.62
CA ALA A 49 -4.28 17.44 -16.68
C ALA A 49 -4.23 15.96 -16.25
N ALA A 50 -3.29 15.61 -15.36
CA ALA A 50 -3.48 14.43 -14.52
C ALA A 50 -4.46 14.86 -13.42
N ALA A 51 -5.72 14.45 -13.58
CA ALA A 51 -6.73 14.57 -12.54
C ALA A 51 -6.16 13.99 -11.23
N GLY A 52 -6.10 14.82 -10.20
CA GLY A 52 -5.53 14.49 -8.91
C GLY A 52 -6.27 13.32 -8.28
N ALA A 53 -5.66 12.14 -8.34
CA ALA A 53 -5.78 11.20 -7.24
C ALA A 53 -5.03 11.85 -6.07
N GLN A 54 -5.71 12.09 -4.95
CA GLN A 54 -5.03 12.41 -3.71
C GLN A 54 -4.22 11.18 -3.28
N ALA A 55 -3.07 10.97 -3.91
CA ALA A 55 -2.03 10.13 -3.37
C ALA A 55 -1.45 10.92 -2.19
N GLY A 56 -1.93 10.63 -0.98
CA GLY A 56 -1.29 11.08 0.24
C GLY A 56 0.21 10.87 0.13
N LEU A 57 0.99 11.87 0.52
CA LEU A 57 2.45 11.84 0.45
C LEU A 57 2.95 10.52 1.08
N PRO A 58 3.80 9.74 0.39
CA PRO A 58 4.30 8.45 0.92
C PRO A 58 5.04 8.57 2.25
N SER A 59 5.42 9.79 2.65
CA SER A 59 6.03 10.11 3.94
C SER A 59 5.08 10.02 5.14
N GLN A 60 3.75 9.90 4.95
CA GLN A 60 2.76 9.77 6.03
C GLN A 60 1.88 8.51 5.93
N ASN A 61 2.32 7.48 5.18
CA ASN A 61 1.49 6.29 4.93
C ASN A 61 1.56 5.21 6.02
N TRP A 62 2.28 5.46 7.12
CA TRP A 62 2.35 4.51 8.23
C TRP A 62 1.22 4.76 9.21
N LEU A 63 0.39 3.73 9.39
CA LEU A 63 -0.72 3.74 10.34
C LEU A 63 -0.32 2.89 11.53
N LYS A 64 -0.56 3.39 12.76
CA LYS A 64 -0.36 2.64 14.01
C LYS A 64 -1.62 2.69 14.86
N VAL A 65 -1.97 1.53 15.38
CA VAL A 65 -3.08 1.32 16.30
C VAL A 65 -2.56 0.51 17.47
N CYS A 66 -2.93 0.89 18.69
CA CYS A 66 -2.51 0.20 19.90
C CYS A 66 -3.70 -0.05 20.81
N ASP A 67 -3.76 -1.25 21.37
CA ASP A 67 -4.72 -1.65 22.39
C ASP A 67 -4.03 -1.74 23.76
N PRO A 68 -4.67 -1.28 24.85
CA PRO A 68 -4.13 -1.42 26.19
C PRO A 68 -4.18 -2.88 26.68
N LEU A 69 -3.16 -3.29 27.45
CA LEU A 69 -3.08 -4.60 28.08
C LEU A 69 -3.31 -4.52 29.61
N PRO A 70 -3.75 -5.61 30.27
CA PRO A 70 -4.05 -5.61 31.71
C PRO A 70 -2.86 -5.28 32.64
N ASP A 71 -1.63 -5.47 32.16
CA ASP A 71 -0.38 -5.20 32.87
C ASP A 71 0.13 -3.76 32.71
N GLY A 72 -0.64 -2.91 32.00
CA GLY A 72 -0.28 -1.51 31.72
C GLY A 72 0.60 -1.33 30.48
N GLN A 73 0.96 -2.40 29.77
CA GLN A 73 1.61 -2.30 28.46
C GLN A 73 0.58 -2.05 27.34
N ARG A 74 1.06 -1.93 26.10
CA ARG A 74 0.21 -1.79 24.91
C ARG A 74 0.62 -2.81 23.85
N ALA A 75 -0.37 -3.43 23.20
CA ALA A 75 -0.17 -4.23 22.01
C ALA A 75 -0.42 -3.34 20.79
N CYS A 76 0.57 -3.18 19.92
CA CYS A 76 0.51 -2.28 18.78
C CYS A 76 0.62 -3.02 17.45
N ILE A 77 -0.11 -2.54 16.46
CA ILE A 77 0.02 -2.94 15.06
C ILE A 77 0.32 -1.70 14.25
N MET A 78 1.33 -1.79 13.40
CA MET A 78 1.74 -0.74 12.50
C MET A 78 1.76 -1.27 11.06
N ARG A 79 1.17 -0.55 10.11
CA ARG A 79 1.01 -1.03 8.74
C ARG A 79 1.23 0.09 7.72
N GLN A 80 1.79 -0.29 6.58
CA GLN A 80 1.75 0.49 5.34
C GLN A 80 1.20 -0.39 4.21
N VAL A 81 0.32 0.19 3.39
CA VAL A 81 -0.23 -0.43 2.18
C VAL A 81 0.22 0.37 0.96
N VAL A 82 0.69 -0.33 -0.07
CA VAL A 82 1.08 0.26 -1.35
C VAL A 82 -0.02 0.00 -2.36
N LEU A 83 -0.55 1.09 -2.92
CA LEU A 83 -1.56 1.08 -3.96
C LEU A 83 -1.01 1.75 -5.23
N ALA A 84 -1.45 1.30 -6.39
CA ALA A 84 -1.28 2.02 -7.65
C ALA A 84 -2.59 2.03 -8.42
N ASN A 85 -3.09 3.22 -8.77
CA ASN A 85 -4.39 3.38 -9.45
C ASN A 85 -5.54 2.68 -8.70
N GLY A 86 -5.52 2.72 -7.37
CA GLY A 86 -6.50 2.03 -6.50
C GLY A 86 -6.30 0.51 -6.39
N GLN A 87 -5.34 -0.09 -7.10
CA GLN A 87 -5.04 -1.51 -7.03
C GLN A 87 -4.01 -1.81 -5.93
N PHE A 88 -4.23 -2.88 -5.17
CA PHE A 88 -3.27 -3.39 -4.19
C PHE A 88 -1.99 -3.88 -4.87
N LEU A 89 -0.84 -3.32 -4.46
CA LEU A 89 0.49 -3.77 -4.90
C LEU A 89 1.24 -4.51 -3.82
N GLY A 90 1.00 -4.21 -2.55
CA GLY A 90 1.61 -4.93 -1.43
C GLY A 90 1.38 -4.24 -0.11
N SER A 91 1.78 -4.89 0.98
CA SER A 91 1.76 -4.28 2.31
C SER A 91 2.82 -4.84 3.22
N PHE A 92 3.17 -4.07 4.24
CA PHE A 92 3.96 -4.51 5.37
C PHE A 92 3.23 -4.15 6.66
N LEU A 93 3.14 -5.12 7.56
CA LEU A 93 2.60 -4.99 8.90
C LEU A 93 3.66 -5.43 9.90
N LEU A 94 3.83 -4.66 10.97
CA LEU A 94 4.59 -5.00 12.15
C LEU A 94 3.66 -5.00 13.36
N ARG A 95 3.58 -6.14 14.04
CA ARG A 95 2.96 -6.26 15.36
C ARG A 95 4.04 -6.24 16.42
N ASP A 96 3.83 -5.42 17.44
CA ASP A 96 4.58 -5.39 18.69
C ASP A 96 3.59 -5.63 19.84
N ASP A 97 3.48 -6.88 20.26
CA ASP A 97 2.50 -7.33 21.25
C ASP A 97 3.20 -8.06 22.40
N PRO A 98 3.50 -7.38 23.53
CA PRO A 98 4.21 -8.00 24.64
C PRO A 98 3.40 -9.12 25.33
N GLY A 99 2.09 -9.22 25.08
CA GLY A 99 1.25 -10.30 25.60
C GLY A 99 1.41 -11.63 24.84
N GLN A 100 2.16 -11.65 23.74
CA GLN A 100 2.34 -12.82 22.87
C GLN A 100 3.77 -13.37 22.94
N GLU A 101 3.92 -14.69 22.83
CA GLU A 101 5.24 -15.35 22.81
C GLU A 101 6.13 -14.80 21.68
N SER A 102 5.55 -14.63 20.50
CA SER A 102 6.18 -13.92 19.38
C SER A 102 5.79 -12.44 19.40
N ARG A 103 6.37 -11.68 20.34
CA ARG A 103 6.09 -10.26 20.55
C ARG A 103 6.19 -9.46 19.24
N LEU A 104 7.36 -9.53 18.60
CA LEU A 104 7.63 -8.83 17.34
C LEU A 104 7.38 -9.73 16.14
N LEU A 105 6.31 -9.45 15.41
CA LEU A 105 5.89 -10.24 14.26
C LEU A 105 5.69 -9.34 13.05
N ALA A 106 6.41 -9.62 11.97
CA ALA A 106 6.26 -8.92 10.70
C ALA A 106 5.48 -9.77 9.71
N VAL A 107 4.56 -9.16 8.97
CA VAL A 107 3.79 -9.77 7.89
C VAL A 107 3.92 -8.90 6.65
N ALA A 108 4.37 -9.49 5.56
CA ALA A 108 4.37 -8.82 4.26
C ALA A 108 3.47 -9.57 3.30
N ALA A 109 2.65 -8.84 2.55
CA ALA A 109 1.73 -9.40 1.59
C ALA A 109 1.93 -8.79 0.20
N VAL A 110 1.76 -9.62 -0.82
CA VAL A 110 1.82 -9.24 -2.24
C VAL A 110 0.59 -9.79 -2.98
N PRO A 111 0.25 -9.28 -4.18
CA PRO A 111 -0.88 -9.76 -4.96
C PRO A 111 -0.78 -11.26 -5.31
N LEU A 112 -1.90 -11.79 -5.78
CA LEU A 112 -1.99 -13.14 -6.32
C LEU A 112 -1.14 -13.32 -7.59
N GLY A 113 -0.93 -14.59 -7.99
CA GLY A 113 -0.17 -14.93 -9.19
C GLY A 113 1.33 -15.09 -8.97
N VAL A 114 1.75 -15.20 -7.71
CA VAL A 114 3.14 -15.45 -7.30
C VAL A 114 3.45 -16.95 -7.21
N LEU A 115 4.72 -17.30 -7.44
CA LEU A 115 5.21 -18.67 -7.34
C LEU A 115 5.65 -18.97 -5.90
N LEU A 116 4.81 -19.72 -5.20
CA LEU A 116 5.01 -20.09 -3.79
C LEU A 116 6.38 -20.71 -3.47
N PRO A 117 6.94 -21.61 -4.31
CA PRO A 117 8.23 -22.22 -4.01
C PRO A 117 9.36 -21.19 -3.86
N PHE A 118 9.25 -20.03 -4.53
CA PHE A 118 10.25 -18.96 -4.48
C PHE A 118 10.18 -18.08 -3.21
N GLY A 119 9.11 -18.18 -2.43
CA GLY A 119 8.89 -17.29 -1.29
C GLY A 119 8.83 -15.81 -1.68
N LEU A 120 8.79 -14.95 -0.67
CA LEU A 120 8.92 -13.50 -0.82
C LEU A 120 10.28 -13.07 -0.31
N THR A 121 11.02 -12.34 -1.13
CA THR A 121 12.32 -11.80 -0.72
C THR A 121 12.13 -10.43 -0.10
N TRP A 122 12.57 -10.24 1.13
CA TRP A 122 12.54 -8.98 1.85
C TRP A 122 13.94 -8.38 1.88
N GLN A 123 14.06 -7.10 1.55
CA GLN A 123 15.34 -6.40 1.55
C GLN A 123 15.16 -4.96 2.01
N ILE A 124 15.90 -4.55 3.04
CA ILE A 124 15.94 -3.15 3.48
C ILE A 124 17.10 -2.48 2.74
N ASP A 125 16.80 -1.49 1.90
CA ASP A 125 17.77 -0.78 1.06
C ASP A 125 18.70 -1.75 0.28
N GLY A 126 20.01 -1.64 0.47
CA GLY A 126 21.03 -2.52 -0.10
C GLY A 126 21.48 -3.64 0.85
N ALA A 127 20.79 -3.88 1.96
CA ALA A 127 21.15 -4.94 2.90
C ALA A 127 21.00 -6.33 2.27
N LYS A 128 21.52 -7.36 2.95
CA LYS A 128 21.39 -8.74 2.48
C LYS A 128 19.90 -9.13 2.42
N PRO A 129 19.39 -9.57 1.26
CA PRO A 129 18.01 -10.02 1.15
C PRO A 129 17.77 -11.29 1.96
N ILE A 130 16.59 -11.41 2.54
CA ILE A 130 16.11 -12.62 3.22
C ILE A 130 14.91 -13.18 2.46
N ARG A 131 14.85 -14.50 2.33
CA ARG A 131 13.72 -15.18 1.69
C ARG A 131 12.79 -15.72 2.76
N VAL A 132 11.53 -15.27 2.73
CA VAL A 132 10.49 -15.68 3.67
C VAL A 132 9.48 -16.56 2.93
N PRO A 133 9.18 -17.78 3.41
CA PRO A 133 8.16 -18.61 2.77
C PRO A 133 6.76 -18.01 2.91
N TYR A 134 5.90 -18.29 1.94
CA TYR A 134 4.48 -17.97 2.03
C TYR A 134 3.80 -18.82 3.10
N MET A 135 3.02 -18.16 3.95
CA MET A 135 2.29 -18.79 5.04
C MET A 135 0.83 -19.02 4.68
N LEU A 136 0.20 -18.03 4.03
CA LEU A 136 -1.22 -18.09 3.67
C LEU A 136 -1.46 -17.23 2.43
N CYS A 137 -2.28 -17.73 1.51
CA CYS A 137 -2.90 -16.90 0.48
C CYS A 137 -4.41 -16.87 0.71
N ASP A 138 -4.97 -15.67 0.75
CA ASP A 138 -6.41 -15.42 0.77
C ASP A 138 -6.89 -15.01 -0.65
N PRO A 139 -8.19 -14.73 -0.87
CA PRO A 139 -8.70 -14.35 -2.19
C PRO A 139 -8.11 -13.05 -2.78
N THR A 140 -7.33 -12.29 -2.01
CA THR A 140 -6.81 -10.97 -2.39
C THR A 140 -5.28 -10.92 -2.43
N SER A 141 -4.60 -11.69 -1.58
CA SER A 141 -3.16 -11.58 -1.41
C SER A 141 -2.50 -12.87 -0.92
N CYS A 142 -1.20 -12.98 -1.16
CA CYS A 142 -0.33 -14.00 -0.58
C CYS A 142 0.61 -13.36 0.44
N ALA A 143 0.56 -13.85 1.67
CA ALA A 143 1.29 -13.30 2.81
C ALA A 143 2.42 -14.21 3.29
N THR A 144 3.47 -13.56 3.76
CA THR A 144 4.63 -14.17 4.44
C THR A 144 4.71 -13.61 5.85
N GLN A 145 5.20 -14.40 6.80
CA GLN A 145 5.31 -14.01 8.20
C GLN A 145 6.71 -14.33 8.71
N LEU A 146 7.27 -13.42 9.49
CA LEU A 146 8.57 -13.57 10.13
C LEU A 146 8.50 -13.05 11.56
N VAL A 147 8.90 -13.87 12.52
CA VAL A 147 9.21 -13.38 13.88
C VAL A 147 10.54 -12.64 13.77
N ILE A 148 10.52 -11.36 14.10
CA ILE A 148 11.70 -10.50 14.01
C ILE A 148 12.21 -10.14 15.40
N ASN A 149 13.35 -9.46 15.46
CA ASN A 149 13.93 -8.96 16.70
C ASN A 149 14.09 -7.43 16.66
N GLU A 150 14.47 -6.86 17.81
CA GLU A 150 14.71 -5.43 17.96
C GLU A 150 15.76 -4.90 16.96
N ALA A 151 16.77 -5.71 16.61
CA ALA A 151 17.79 -5.32 15.63
C ALA A 151 17.21 -5.14 14.22
N TYR A 152 16.22 -5.96 13.83
CA TYR A 152 15.51 -5.81 12.57
C TYR A 152 14.61 -4.57 12.59
N VAL A 153 13.89 -4.31 13.69
CA VAL A 153 13.12 -3.07 13.88
C VAL A 153 14.03 -1.85 13.75
N ASN A 154 15.20 -1.87 14.41
CA ASN A 154 16.20 -0.81 14.29
C ASN A 154 16.80 -0.68 12.88
N SER A 155 16.72 -1.72 12.06
CA SER A 155 17.11 -1.66 10.64
C SER A 155 16.02 -0.99 9.81
N LEU A 156 14.73 -1.28 10.09
CA LEU A 156 13.60 -0.57 9.48
C LEU A 156 13.62 0.93 9.84
N LYS A 157 13.90 1.27 11.11
CA LYS A 157 14.00 2.67 11.56
C LYS A 157 15.09 3.50 10.87
N ARG A 158 16.20 2.86 10.50
CA ARG A 158 17.33 3.52 9.83
C ARG A 158 17.27 3.43 8.31
N GLY A 159 16.41 2.56 7.79
CA GLY A 159 16.30 2.31 6.36
C GLY A 159 15.44 3.35 5.66
N ASN A 160 15.52 3.38 4.33
CA ASN A 160 14.73 4.29 3.50
C ASN A 160 13.63 3.53 2.74
N THR A 161 13.92 2.32 2.30
CA THR A 161 13.02 1.52 1.47
C THR A 161 13.09 0.05 1.85
N LEU A 162 11.92 -0.56 2.09
CA LEU A 162 11.76 -2.01 2.16
C LEU A 162 11.28 -2.53 0.80
N LYS A 163 12.09 -3.38 0.18
CA LYS A 163 11.76 -4.04 -1.09
C LYS A 163 11.22 -5.44 -0.83
N LEU A 164 10.07 -5.74 -1.40
CA LEU A 164 9.44 -7.05 -1.40
C LEU A 164 9.47 -7.59 -2.83
N THR A 165 10.22 -8.67 -3.07
CA THR A 165 10.38 -9.25 -4.42
C THR A 165 9.80 -10.66 -4.48
N ALA A 166 8.78 -10.84 -5.30
CA ALA A 166 8.14 -12.12 -5.60
C ALA A 166 8.43 -12.56 -7.04
N LYS A 167 8.29 -13.85 -7.35
CA LYS A 167 8.32 -14.36 -8.73
C LYS A 167 6.92 -14.55 -9.27
N ASN A 168 6.62 -14.03 -10.47
CA ASN A 168 5.36 -14.29 -11.16
C ASN A 168 5.40 -15.63 -11.94
N ARG A 169 4.28 -16.00 -12.59
CA ARG A 169 4.16 -17.25 -13.38
C ARG A 169 5.14 -17.35 -14.56
N GLN A 170 5.71 -16.24 -15.00
CA GLN A 170 6.70 -16.12 -16.06
C GLN A 170 8.14 -16.13 -15.52
N ASN A 171 8.35 -16.41 -14.22
CA ASN A 171 9.63 -16.32 -13.51
C ASN A 171 10.25 -14.91 -13.49
N GLN A 172 9.47 -13.86 -13.75
CA GLN A 172 9.91 -12.47 -13.64
C GLN A 172 9.75 -11.96 -12.21
N ASP A 173 10.59 -11.00 -11.84
CA ASP A 173 10.50 -10.34 -10.53
C ASP A 173 9.37 -9.31 -10.51
N LEU A 174 8.47 -9.48 -9.55
CA LEU A 174 7.52 -8.48 -9.12
C LEU A 174 8.09 -7.82 -7.85
N THR A 175 8.58 -6.59 -7.99
CA THR A 175 9.16 -5.83 -6.88
C THR A 175 8.19 -4.77 -6.42
N VAL A 176 7.89 -4.76 -5.12
CA VAL A 176 7.10 -3.74 -4.44
C VAL A 176 8.03 -2.99 -3.51
N GLU A 177 8.07 -1.67 -3.65
CA GLU A 177 8.87 -0.80 -2.78
C GLU A 177 7.97 -0.11 -1.77
N ILE A 178 8.31 -0.25 -0.49
CA ILE A 178 7.61 0.32 0.66
C ILE A 178 8.53 1.38 1.25
N SER A 179 8.03 2.62 1.35
CA SER A 179 8.80 3.72 1.93
C SER A 179 8.87 3.59 3.46
N LEU A 180 10.08 3.61 4.01
CA LEU A 180 10.32 3.63 5.45
C LEU A 180 10.33 5.06 6.03
N SER A 181 10.10 6.07 5.19
CA SER A 181 9.87 7.44 5.66
C SER A 181 8.69 7.47 6.63
N GLY A 182 8.87 8.12 7.78
CA GLY A 182 7.84 8.19 8.83
C GLY A 182 7.72 6.93 9.69
N PHE A 183 8.42 5.83 9.37
CA PHE A 183 8.36 4.60 10.15
C PHE A 183 8.79 4.84 11.61
N THR A 184 9.96 5.44 11.82
CA THR A 184 10.51 5.67 13.17
C THR A 184 9.59 6.54 14.02
N ALA A 185 9.14 7.67 13.46
CA ALA A 185 8.25 8.58 14.16
C ALA A 185 6.92 7.90 14.55
N THR A 186 6.37 7.08 13.65
CA THR A 186 5.13 6.34 13.92
C THR A 186 5.35 5.22 14.93
N TYR A 187 6.43 4.44 14.80
CA TYR A 187 6.74 3.33 15.69
C TYR A 187 7.02 3.82 17.13
N ASP A 188 7.76 4.92 17.28
CA ASP A 188 8.10 5.49 18.60
C ASP A 188 7.00 6.40 19.14
N GLY A 189 6.13 6.93 18.28
CA GLY A 189 5.02 7.80 18.65
C GLY A 189 3.94 7.08 19.46
N GLU A 190 3.21 7.84 20.26
CA GLU A 190 2.12 7.32 21.09
C GLU A 190 0.86 6.98 20.31
N ALA A 191 0.80 7.36 19.02
CA ALA A 191 -0.36 7.26 18.16
C ALA A 191 -0.98 5.86 18.18
N ALA A 192 -2.02 5.72 18.99
CA ALA A 192 -3.24 5.10 18.52
C ALA A 192 -3.94 6.21 17.75
N LEU A 193 -3.98 6.13 16.41
CA LEU A 193 -5.05 6.85 15.72
C LEU A 193 -6.34 6.33 16.34
N THR A 194 -7.00 7.15 17.14
CA THR A 194 -8.32 6.78 17.63
C THR A 194 -9.21 6.60 16.41
N PHE A 195 -10.17 5.67 16.47
CA PHE A 195 -11.12 5.47 15.36
C PHE A 195 -11.77 6.81 14.96
N ASP A 196 -11.96 7.73 15.91
CA ASP A 196 -12.43 9.08 15.68
C ASP A 196 -11.43 9.98 14.94
N GLU A 197 -10.13 9.92 15.24
CA GLU A 197 -9.07 10.61 14.49
C GLU A 197 -8.90 10.06 13.08
N PHE A 198 -8.94 8.74 12.87
CA PHE A 198 -8.91 8.17 11.51
C PHE A 198 -10.13 8.62 10.70
N ARG A 199 -11.32 8.65 11.33
CA ARG A 199 -12.52 9.19 10.69
C ARG A 199 -12.38 10.67 10.38
N GLN A 200 -11.77 11.47 11.25
CA GLN A 200 -11.51 12.92 11.10
C GLN A 200 -10.43 13.24 10.05
N GLU A 201 -9.36 12.45 9.93
CA GLU A 201 -8.36 12.66 8.88
C GLU A 201 -8.86 12.24 7.49
N THR A 202 -9.81 11.30 7.44
CA THR A 202 -10.46 10.88 6.18
C THR A 202 -11.59 11.84 5.76
N THR A 203 -11.80 12.95 6.47
CA THR A 203 -12.96 13.83 6.23
C THR A 203 -12.78 14.78 5.06
N GLY A 204 -13.03 14.27 3.87
CA GLY A 204 -13.68 15.12 2.86
C GLY A 204 -15.09 15.54 3.32
N GLU A 205 -15.81 14.65 4.00
CA GLU A 205 -17.21 14.85 4.38
C GLU A 205 -17.39 15.88 5.52
N SER A 206 -16.68 15.74 6.65
CA SER A 206 -16.80 16.71 7.76
C SER A 206 -16.29 18.12 7.41
N ALA A 207 -15.26 18.21 6.56
CA ALA A 207 -14.74 19.48 6.06
C ALA A 207 -15.73 20.16 5.10
N LEU A 208 -16.41 19.38 4.23
CA LEU A 208 -17.46 19.90 3.36
C LEU A 208 -18.67 20.38 4.19
N GLU A 209 -19.08 19.62 5.21
CA GLU A 209 -20.18 20.03 6.10
C GLU A 209 -19.88 21.34 6.84
N GLN A 210 -18.66 21.53 7.34
CA GLN A 210 -18.24 22.80 7.97
C GLN A 210 -18.29 23.97 6.98
N VAL A 211 -17.76 23.79 5.76
CA VAL A 211 -17.79 24.84 4.73
C VAL A 211 -19.23 25.20 4.33
N LEU A 212 -20.12 24.21 4.21
CA LEU A 212 -21.53 24.45 3.91
C LEU A 212 -22.26 25.20 5.03
N GLN A 213 -21.94 24.90 6.30
CA GLN A 213 -22.49 25.61 7.46
C GLN A 213 -22.01 27.06 7.52
N ASP A 214 -20.71 27.30 7.34
CA ASP A 214 -20.13 28.65 7.32
C ASP A 214 -20.76 29.50 6.21
N ARG A 215 -20.93 28.93 5.01
CA ARG A 215 -21.57 29.61 3.87
C ARG A 215 -23.03 29.95 4.16
N ALA A 216 -23.75 29.07 4.86
CA ALA A 216 -25.15 29.30 5.23
C ALA A 216 -25.30 30.44 6.25
N GLU A 217 -24.38 30.55 7.21
CA GLU A 217 -24.37 31.69 8.16
C GLU A 217 -24.02 33.01 7.49
N GLU A 218 -23.06 32.98 6.56
CA GLU A 218 -22.69 34.16 5.77
C GLU A 218 -23.88 34.67 4.96
N LEU A 219 -24.62 33.78 4.30
CA LEU A 219 -25.84 34.14 3.57
C LEU A 219 -26.90 34.75 4.49
N ARG A 220 -27.12 34.17 5.68
CA ARG A 220 -28.07 34.72 6.66
C ARG A 220 -27.68 36.14 7.08
N ARG A 221 -26.39 36.40 7.29
CA ARG A 221 -25.90 37.75 7.63
C ARG A 221 -26.13 38.75 6.49
N GLN A 222 -25.97 38.31 5.23
CA GLN A 222 -26.24 39.15 4.06
C GLN A 222 -27.72 39.48 3.90
N LEU A 223 -28.61 38.49 4.09
CA LEU A 223 -30.06 38.68 4.00
C LEU A 223 -30.57 39.58 5.12
N ASN A 224 -30.15 39.36 6.37
CA ASN A 224 -30.51 40.23 7.49
C ASN A 224 -29.96 41.67 7.31
N GLY A 225 -28.82 41.83 6.61
CA GLY A 225 -28.28 43.14 6.24
C GLY A 225 -29.05 43.84 5.11
N GLN A 226 -29.73 43.08 4.25
CA GLN A 226 -30.62 43.60 3.21
C GLN A 226 -32.02 43.93 3.74
N GLU A 227 -32.52 43.21 4.75
CA GLU A 227 -33.81 43.50 5.41
C GLU A 227 -33.83 44.82 6.18
N GLY A 228 -32.67 45.44 6.45
CA GLY A 228 -32.56 46.79 7.01
C GLY A 228 -32.83 47.94 6.02
N GLN A 229 -33.09 47.68 4.74
CA GLN A 229 -33.34 48.70 3.70
C GLN A 229 -34.71 48.59 3.00
N GLY A 230 -35.61 47.75 3.48
CA GLY A 230 -36.92 47.51 2.86
C GLY A 230 -38.11 47.80 3.78
N GLY A 231 -38.16 49.00 4.37
CA GLY A 231 -39.39 49.47 5.01
C GLY A 231 -40.38 49.98 3.96
N GLU A 232 -41.50 49.27 3.76
CA GLU A 232 -42.87 49.81 3.79
C GLU A 232 -43.88 48.65 3.59
N ALA A 233 -44.78 48.46 4.55
CA ALA A 233 -46.00 47.64 4.42
C ALA A 233 -47.05 48.41 3.58
N PRO A 234 -48.19 47.84 3.09
CA PRO A 234 -49.20 47.11 3.88
C PRO A 234 -49.88 45.96 3.05
N ALA A 235 -50.95 45.24 3.36
CA ALA A 235 -51.95 45.19 4.42
C ALA A 235 -52.66 43.81 4.31
N GLU A 236 -53.20 43.32 5.44
CA GLU A 236 -54.51 42.67 5.62
C GLU A 236 -54.92 41.40 4.83
N GLY A 237 -55.32 40.36 5.59
CA GLY A 237 -56.27 39.34 5.12
C GLY A 237 -56.03 37.94 5.69
N ALA A 238 -56.69 37.61 6.79
CA ALA A 238 -57.00 36.24 7.22
C ALA A 238 -58.53 36.13 7.35
N PRO A 239 -59.17 34.96 7.63
CA PRO A 239 -58.68 33.58 7.71
C PRO A 239 -59.70 32.55 7.12
N ALA A 240 -59.57 31.29 7.57
CA ALA A 240 -60.59 30.21 7.68
C ALA A 240 -60.66 29.21 6.51
N GLU A 241 -60.87 27.90 6.68
CA GLU A 241 -60.92 26.93 7.79
C GLU A 241 -61.26 25.59 7.08
N GLY A 242 -60.85 24.41 7.57
CA GLY A 242 -61.44 23.16 7.04
C GLY A 242 -60.70 21.83 7.25
N ALA A 243 -60.98 21.21 8.41
CA ALA A 243 -61.25 19.77 8.61
C ALA A 243 -60.20 18.67 8.27
N ALA A 244 -59.79 17.96 9.31
CA ALA A 244 -59.21 16.60 9.32
C ALA A 244 -60.35 15.52 9.28
N PRO A 245 -60.13 14.19 9.49
CA PRO A 245 -58.95 13.31 9.35
C PRO A 245 -59.25 12.01 8.52
N ALA A 246 -58.27 11.07 8.54
CA ALA A 246 -58.13 9.77 7.87
C ALA A 246 -59.25 8.71 8.06
N PRO A 247 -59.14 7.55 7.36
CA PRO A 247 -58.89 6.31 8.11
C PRO A 247 -57.89 5.33 7.47
N GLU A 248 -57.70 4.22 8.17
CA GLU A 248 -56.55 3.32 8.34
C GLU A 248 -56.65 1.98 7.58
N ALA A 249 -55.48 1.48 7.07
CA ALA A 249 -55.04 0.07 6.84
C ALA A 249 -55.91 -0.89 5.97
N PRO A 250 -55.44 -2.09 5.50
CA PRO A 250 -54.24 -2.86 5.89
C PRO A 250 -53.39 -3.49 4.75
N ALA A 251 -52.29 -4.16 5.15
CA ALA A 251 -51.38 -4.99 4.34
C ALA A 251 -52.03 -6.25 3.73
N PRO A 252 -51.39 -6.91 2.76
CA PRO A 252 -50.78 -8.22 3.09
C PRO A 252 -49.53 -8.66 2.30
N GLU A 253 -48.77 -9.53 2.98
CA GLU A 253 -48.05 -10.77 2.59
C GLU A 253 -47.15 -10.89 1.33
N ALA A 254 -46.00 -11.53 1.58
CA ALA A 254 -45.01 -12.02 0.63
C ALA A 254 -45.37 -13.41 0.06
N PRO A 255 -44.77 -13.84 -1.07
CA PRO A 255 -44.67 -15.24 -1.40
C PRO A 255 -43.22 -15.75 -1.48
N THR A 256 -43.01 -16.87 -0.80
CA THR A 256 -41.91 -17.82 -0.95
C THR A 256 -42.08 -18.61 -2.25
N GLN A 257 -41.01 -18.75 -3.04
CA GLN A 257 -40.60 -19.98 -3.74
C GLN A 257 -39.10 -19.91 -4.02
#